data_AF-A0A8D8ND18-F1
#
_entry.id   AF-A0A8D8ND18-F1
#
_cell.length_a   1.000
_cell.length_b   1.000
_cell.length_c   1.000
_cell.angle_alpha   90.00
_cell.angle_beta   90.00
_cell.angle_gamma   90.00
#
_symmetry.space_group_name_H-M   'P 1'
#
loop_
_entity.id
_entity.type
_entity.pdbx_description
1 polymer ?
#
loop_
_entity_poly.entity_id
_entity_poly.type
_entity_poly.pdbx_seq_one_letter_code
_entity_poly.pdbx_strand_id
1 'polypeptide(L)'
;VVVGAGGAGLRAAFGLSEAGFNTACVTKLFPTRSHTVAAQGGINAALGNMEQDDWRWHFYDTVKGSDWLGDQDAIHYMTEQAPAAVVELENFGMPFSRTDDGKIYQRAFGGQ
;
A
#
# COMPACT_ATOMS: atom_id res chain seq x y z
N VAL A 1 -1.19 -18.04 -12.56
CA VAL A 1 -1.63 -18.61 -11.27
C VAL A 1 -1.03 -17.78 -10.16
N VAL A 2 -1.83 -17.32 -9.20
CA VAL A 2 -1.40 -16.61 -7.99
C VAL A 2 -1.56 -17.52 -6.79
N VAL A 3 -0.53 -17.63 -5.94
CA VAL A 3 -0.55 -18.46 -4.74
C VAL A 3 -0.56 -17.55 -3.50
N GLY A 4 -1.68 -17.57 -2.77
CA GLY A 4 -1.96 -16.72 -1.62
C GLY A 4 -3.04 -15.67 -1.92
N ALA A 5 -3.93 -15.43 -0.96
CA ALA A 5 -5.05 -14.49 -1.06
C ALA A 5 -5.09 -13.46 0.07
N GLY A 6 -3.90 -13.01 0.52
CA GLY A 6 -3.76 -11.78 1.31
C GLY A 6 -3.78 -10.54 0.41
N GLY A 7 -3.45 -9.37 0.95
CA GLY A 7 -3.50 -8.09 0.20
C GLY A 7 -2.76 -8.14 -1.15
N ALA A 8 -1.49 -8.56 -1.15
CA ALA A 8 -0.68 -8.67 -2.36
C ALA A 8 -1.27 -9.68 -3.38
N GLY A 9 -1.68 -10.85 -2.91
CA GLY A 9 -2.22 -11.91 -3.77
C GLY A 9 -3.54 -11.52 -4.43
N LEU A 10 -4.45 -10.90 -3.68
CA LEU A 10 -5.70 -10.39 -4.24
C LEU A 10 -5.44 -9.27 -5.25
N ARG A 11 -4.60 -8.28 -4.92
CA ARG A 11 -4.25 -7.17 -5.83
C ARG A 11 -3.66 -7.66 -7.15
N ALA A 12 -2.76 -8.65 -7.09
CA ALA A 12 -2.16 -9.27 -8.27
C ALA A 12 -3.18 -10.11 -9.06
N ALA A 13 -3.99 -10.93 -8.39
CA ALA A 13 -4.93 -11.83 -9.04
C ALA A 13 -5.99 -11.08 -9.84
N PHE A 14 -6.61 -10.05 -9.26
CA PHE A 14 -7.60 -9.27 -10.01
C PHE A 14 -6.95 -8.35 -11.04
N GLY A 15 -5.74 -7.81 -10.79
CA GLY A 15 -5.01 -7.00 -11.77
C GLY A 15 -4.67 -7.79 -13.04
N LEU A 16 -4.29 -9.06 -12.92
CA LEU A 16 -4.11 -9.96 -14.06
C LEU A 16 -5.43 -10.21 -14.81
N SER A 17 -6.52 -10.45 -14.07
CA SER A 17 -7.85 -10.65 -14.67
C SER A 17 -8.36 -9.41 -15.40
N GLU A 18 -8.16 -8.21 -14.84
CA GLU A 18 -8.51 -6.93 -15.45
C GLU A 18 -7.73 -6.68 -16.75
N ALA A 19 -6.46 -7.11 -16.79
CA ALA A 19 -5.64 -7.11 -18.00
C ALA A 19 -6.01 -8.22 -19.01
N GLY A 20 -7.07 -9.00 -18.77
CA GLY A 20 -7.59 -10.02 -19.69
C GLY A 20 -6.99 -11.41 -19.55
N PHE A 21 -6.16 -11.67 -18.54
CA PHE A 21 -5.56 -12.99 -18.32
C PHE A 21 -6.50 -13.92 -17.56
N ASN A 22 -6.68 -15.15 -18.05
CA ASN A 22 -7.40 -16.20 -17.31
C ASN A 22 -6.60 -16.61 -16.06
N THR A 23 -7.01 -16.10 -14.90
CA THR A 23 -6.21 -16.13 -13.68
C THR A 23 -6.83 -17.02 -12.60
N ALA A 24 -6.07 -18.00 -12.12
CA ALA A 24 -6.41 -18.77 -10.92
C ALA A 24 -5.72 -18.18 -9.68
N CYS A 25 -6.48 -17.98 -8.59
CA CYS A 25 -5.98 -17.62 -7.26
C CYS A 25 -6.14 -18.83 -6.32
N VAL A 26 -5.02 -19.38 -5.84
CA VAL A 26 -4.99 -20.57 -4.98
C VAL A 26 -4.58 -20.17 -3.57
N THR A 27 -5.41 -20.48 -2.58
CA THR A 27 -5.15 -20.11 -1.19
C THR A 27 -5.50 -21.24 -0.23
N LYS A 28 -4.67 -21.41 0.81
CA LYS A 28 -4.90 -22.41 1.87
C LYS A 28 -5.90 -21.95 2.94
N LEU A 29 -6.27 -20.66 2.93
CA LEU A 29 -7.25 -20.05 3.82
C LEU A 29 -8.32 -19.36 2.99
N PHE A 30 -9.52 -19.21 3.55
CA PHE A 30 -10.49 -18.24 3.02
C PHE A 30 -9.85 -16.84 2.99
N PRO A 31 -9.97 -16.04 1.91
CA PRO A 31 -9.13 -14.85 1.68
C PRO A 31 -9.07 -13.87 2.85
N THR A 32 -10.20 -13.53 3.48
CA THR A 32 -10.26 -12.58 4.60
C THR A 32 -9.75 -13.15 5.94
N ARG A 33 -9.24 -14.38 5.94
CA ARG A 33 -8.51 -14.99 7.07
C ARG A 33 -6.99 -14.94 6.89
N SER A 34 -6.49 -14.36 5.79
CA SER A 34 -5.08 -14.09 5.59
C SER A 34 -4.56 -13.07 6.60
N HIS A 35 -3.28 -13.13 6.97
CA HIS A 35 -2.71 -12.30 8.04
C HIS A 35 -2.79 -10.78 7.78
N THR A 36 -2.96 -10.34 6.53
CA THR A 36 -3.29 -8.95 6.18
C THR A 36 -4.47 -8.39 7.00
N VAL A 37 -5.44 -9.23 7.38
CA VAL A 37 -6.61 -8.82 8.18
C VAL A 37 -6.23 -8.32 9.59
N ALA A 38 -5.06 -8.71 10.10
CA ALA A 38 -4.60 -8.32 11.43
C ALA A 38 -3.72 -7.06 11.42
N ALA A 39 -3.46 -6.46 10.26
CA ALA A 39 -2.74 -5.19 10.18
C ALA A 39 -3.59 -4.07 10.83
N GLN A 40 -2.97 -3.28 11.70
CA GLN A 40 -3.66 -2.22 12.45
C GLN A 40 -3.16 -0.83 12.07
N GLY A 41 -1.84 -0.70 11.85
CA GLY A 41 -1.18 0.60 11.89
C GLY A 41 -1.65 1.58 10.82
N GLY A 42 -1.60 1.17 9.56
CA GLY A 42 -1.88 2.02 8.41
C GLY A 42 -1.07 1.60 7.20
N ILE A 43 -1.08 2.46 6.18
CA ILE A 43 -0.28 2.36 4.96
C ILE A 43 0.33 3.74 4.69
N ASN A 44 1.62 3.78 4.39
CA ASN A 44 2.34 5.04 4.21
C ASN A 44 2.22 5.51 2.75
N ALA A 45 1.86 6.78 2.57
CA ALA A 45 1.87 7.47 1.29
C ALA A 45 2.00 8.97 1.54
N ALA A 46 2.84 9.64 0.74
CA ALA A 46 3.04 11.08 0.82
C ALA A 46 1.87 11.84 0.16
N LEU A 47 0.70 11.79 0.78
CA LEU A 47 -0.52 12.45 0.29
C LEU A 47 -0.57 13.95 0.60
N GLY A 48 0.16 14.37 1.63
CA GLY A 48 0.19 15.75 2.08
C GLY A 48 -1.15 16.26 2.65
N ASN A 49 -1.95 15.38 3.27
CA ASN A 49 -3.27 15.74 3.78
C ASN A 49 -3.23 16.40 5.17
N MET A 50 -2.18 16.13 5.96
CA MET A 50 -2.00 16.70 7.31
C MET A 50 -1.05 17.90 7.30
N GLU A 51 0.00 17.81 6.48
CA GLU A 51 0.98 18.85 6.23
C GLU A 51 1.59 18.64 4.84
N GLN A 52 2.37 19.58 4.33
CA GLN A 52 3.05 19.40 3.04
C GLN A 52 3.98 18.20 3.11
N ASP A 53 3.97 17.37 2.06
CA ASP A 53 4.78 16.14 1.99
C ASP A 53 5.35 15.95 0.57
N ASP A 54 6.41 15.16 0.45
CA ASP A 54 7.06 14.77 -0.81
C ASP A 54 7.45 13.29 -0.74
N TRP A 55 7.12 12.52 -1.77
CA TRP A 55 7.47 11.09 -1.85
C TRP A 55 8.98 10.85 -1.73
N ARG A 56 9.82 11.84 -2.07
CA ARG A 56 11.28 11.77 -1.92
C ARG A 56 11.72 11.77 -0.46
N TRP A 57 10.92 12.33 0.45
CA TRP A 57 11.17 12.25 1.89
C TRP A 57 10.88 10.83 2.39
N HIS A 58 9.74 10.26 1.98
CA HIS A 58 9.42 8.83 2.18
C HIS A 58 10.53 7.92 1.62
N PHE A 59 11.05 8.21 0.42
CA PHE A 59 12.20 7.51 -0.16
C PHE A 59 13.41 7.56 0.76
N TYR A 60 13.82 8.76 1.19
CA TYR A 60 14.96 8.94 2.10
C TYR A 60 14.80 8.16 3.40
N ASP A 61 13.65 8.27 4.06
CA ASP A 61 13.37 7.57 5.31
C ASP A 61 13.39 6.06 5.15
N THR A 62 12.92 5.56 4.01
CA THR A 62 12.95 4.12 3.70
C THR A 62 14.37 3.64 3.44
N VAL A 63 15.19 4.37 2.67
CA VAL A 63 16.60 4.03 2.43
C VAL A 63 17.37 4.03 3.75
N LYS A 64 17.22 5.08 4.55
CA LYS A 64 17.84 5.18 5.88
C LYS A 64 17.36 4.07 6.82
N GLY A 65 16.05 3.82 6.86
CA GLY A 65 15.44 2.79 7.70
C GLY A 65 15.84 1.37 7.32
N SER A 66 16.20 1.15 6.05
CA SER A 66 16.79 -0.11 5.57
C SER A 66 18.27 -0.29 5.92
N ASP A 67 18.87 0.68 6.62
CA ASP A 67 20.31 0.73 6.92
C ASP A 67 21.17 0.61 5.65
N TRP A 68 20.74 1.30 4.58
CA TRP A 68 21.34 1.27 3.23
C TRP A 68 21.46 -0.11 2.58
N LEU A 69 20.82 -1.15 3.14
CA LEU A 69 20.80 -2.49 2.55
C LEU A 69 19.66 -2.66 1.53
N GLY A 70 18.69 -1.76 1.51
CA GLY A 70 17.57 -1.82 0.59
C GLY A 70 17.93 -1.38 -0.83
N ASP A 71 17.42 -2.12 -1.82
CA ASP A 71 17.57 -1.78 -3.24
C ASP A 71 16.84 -0.48 -3.56
N GLN A 72 17.60 0.57 -3.87
CA GLN A 72 17.04 1.92 -3.97
C GLN A 72 16.15 2.13 -5.19
N ASP A 73 16.31 1.35 -6.26
CA ASP A 73 15.39 1.37 -7.40
C ASP A 73 14.00 0.85 -7.02
N ALA A 74 13.93 -0.23 -6.25
CA ALA A 74 12.67 -0.76 -5.73
C ALA A 74 12.03 0.20 -4.71
N ILE A 75 12.82 0.79 -3.81
CA ILE A 75 12.33 1.78 -2.83
C ILE A 75 11.81 3.04 -3.54
N HIS A 76 12.50 3.52 -4.57
CA HIS A 76 12.05 4.64 -5.39
C HIS A 76 10.68 4.32 -6.01
N TYR A 77 10.54 3.19 -6.71
CA TYR A 77 9.26 2.80 -7.29
C TYR A 77 8.15 2.72 -6.23
N MET A 78 8.41 2.06 -5.10
CA MET A 78 7.41 1.90 -4.04
C MET A 78 6.94 3.25 -3.49
N THR A 79 7.87 4.16 -3.20
CA THR A 79 7.56 5.44 -2.55
C THR A 79 6.92 6.46 -3.49
N GLU A 80 7.35 6.51 -4.76
CA GLU A 80 6.73 7.34 -5.80
C GLU A 80 5.30 6.86 -6.14
N GLN A 81 5.05 5.55 -6.18
CA GLN A 81 3.73 4.98 -6.51
C GLN A 81 2.76 4.95 -5.32
N ALA A 82 3.24 5.11 -4.09
CA ALA A 82 2.41 4.99 -2.88
C ALA A 82 1.18 5.92 -2.88
N PRO A 83 1.26 7.23 -3.26
CA PRO A 83 0.08 8.09 -3.33
C PRO A 83 -1.01 7.55 -4.26
N ALA A 84 -0.65 7.15 -5.48
CA ALA A 84 -1.60 6.61 -6.45
C ALA A 84 -2.22 5.29 -5.98
N ALA A 85 -1.43 4.39 -5.40
CA ALA A 85 -1.89 3.11 -4.88
C ALA A 85 -2.87 3.28 -3.70
N VAL A 86 -2.63 4.24 -2.80
CA VAL A 86 -3.55 4.51 -1.68
C VAL A 86 -4.85 5.14 -2.16
N VAL A 87 -4.78 6.07 -3.12
CA VAL A 87 -5.99 6.67 -3.74
C VAL A 87 -6.80 5.62 -4.50
N GLU A 88 -6.15 4.66 -5.17
CA GLU A 88 -6.84 3.53 -5.81
C GLU A 88 -7.69 2.74 -4.79
N LEU A 89 -7.14 2.44 -3.60
CA LEU A 89 -7.88 1.76 -2.54
C LEU A 89 -9.06 2.59 -2.03
N GLU A 90 -8.90 3.90 -1.90
CA GLU A 90 -9.99 4.80 -1.50
C GLU A 90 -11.13 4.79 -2.52
N ASN A 91 -10.78 4.82 -3.81
CA ASN A 91 -11.75 4.72 -4.92
C ASN A 91 -12.45 3.35 -4.99
N PHE A 92 -11.81 2.27 -4.50
CA PHE A 92 -12.47 0.98 -4.30
C PHE A 92 -13.40 0.93 -3.07
N GLY A 93 -13.49 2.02 -2.31
CA GLY A 93 -14.36 2.14 -1.15
C GLY A 93 -13.70 1.75 0.18
N MET A 94 -12.37 1.73 0.26
CA MET A 94 -11.68 1.48 1.52
C MET A 94 -12.06 2.56 2.55
N PRO A 95 -12.59 2.20 3.74
CA PRO A 95 -13.16 3.15 4.69
C PRO A 95 -12.05 3.80 5.54
N PHE A 96 -11.19 4.60 4.92
CA PHE A 96 -10.21 5.40 5.64
C PHE A 96 -10.90 6.38 6.60
N SER A 97 -10.30 6.55 7.78
CA SER A 97 -10.62 7.68 8.66
C SER A 97 -10.39 9.00 7.93
N ARG A 98 -11.12 10.04 8.32
CA ARG A 98 -11.16 11.31 7.59
C ARG A 98 -10.64 12.47 8.43
N THR A 99 -10.05 13.43 7.73
CA THR A 99 -9.79 14.78 8.23
C THR A 99 -11.08 15.60 8.25
N ASP A 100 -11.05 16.79 8.88
CA ASP A 100 -12.19 17.71 8.92
C ASP A 100 -12.62 18.20 7.51
N ASP A 101 -11.69 18.23 6.55
CA ASP A 101 -11.94 18.57 5.14
C ASP A 101 -12.29 17.35 4.26
N GLY A 102 -12.49 16.17 4.85
CA GLY A 102 -12.98 14.97 4.17
C GLY A 102 -11.93 14.15 3.42
N LYS A 103 -10.64 14.50 3.54
CA LYS A 103 -9.53 13.73 2.97
C LYS A 103 -9.16 12.53 3.83
N ILE A 104 -8.26 11.69 3.33
CA ILE A 104 -7.71 10.55 4.08
C ILE A 104 -6.87 11.08 5.25
N TYR A 105 -7.22 10.70 6.48
CA TYR A 105 -6.45 11.01 7.68
C TYR A 105 -5.09 10.27 7.67
N GLN A 106 -4.01 11.00 7.96
CA GLN A 106 -2.67 10.44 8.17
C GLN A 106 -2.23 10.67 9.63
N ARG A 107 -1.40 9.77 10.16
CA ARG A 107 -0.86 9.86 11.52
C ARG A 107 0.64 9.65 11.49
N ALA A 108 1.33 10.22 12.48
CA ALA A 108 2.76 9.98 12.67
C ALA A 108 3.06 8.48 12.87
N PHE A 109 4.21 8.04 12.36
CA PHE A 109 4.69 6.68 12.54
C PHE A 109 6.20 6.67 12.87
N GLY A 110 6.74 5.51 13.24
CA GLY A 110 8.16 5.42 13.59
C GLY A 110 9.02 5.65 12.36
N GLY A 111 9.78 6.75 12.34
CA GLY A 111 10.70 7.07 11.26
C GLY A 111 10.06 7.71 10.02
N GLN A 112 8.81 8.19 10.13
CA GLN A 112 8.07 8.99 9.14
C GLN A 112 7.10 9.94 9.83
#